data_AF-A0AAC9EX54-F1
#
_entry.id   AF-A0AAC9EX54-F1
#
_cell.length_a   1.000
_cell.length_b   1.000
_cell.length_c   1.000
_cell.angle_alpha   90.00
_cell.angle_beta   90.00
_cell.angle_gamma   90.00
#
_symmetry.space_group_name_H-M   'P 1'
#
loop_
_entity.id
_entity.type
_entity.pdbx_description
1 polymer ?
#
loop_
_entity_poly.entity_id
_entity_poly.type
_entity_poly.pdbx_seq_one_letter_code
_entity_poly.pdbx_strand_id
1 'polypeptide(L)'
;MAHDTPGAEGGSGGGADGTGSDIGWADTVRFRLPPGWAVDVEEHEGQPVGTFRPPPPAAGVLRLVTDRVVPRPDSGGVAGTLREMAVRFVRPQDPRAGDRSVESRADGAVIAQAMMRTLEDGRAETHYLWLIGADRSDDAAVAMFSFALPGLMDGDESCAEMLGRIDDAIRNAEIL
;
A
#
# COMPACT_ATOMS: atom_id res chain seq x y z
N MET A 1 2.28 49.40 1.43
CA MET A 1 2.05 48.02 1.87
C MET A 1 0.80 47.53 1.17
N ALA A 2 0.99 46.78 0.07
CA ALA A 2 -0.05 46.07 -0.63
C ALA A 2 0.45 44.64 -0.76
N HIS A 3 -0.33 43.68 -0.27
CA HIS A 3 -0.04 42.26 -0.31
C HIS A 3 -0.23 41.75 -1.74
N ASP A 4 0.83 41.15 -2.27
CA ASP A 4 0.80 40.32 -3.46
C ASP A 4 0.68 38.86 -2.99
N THR A 5 -0.28 38.11 -3.54
CA THR A 5 -0.40 36.67 -3.33
C THR A 5 -0.75 36.07 -4.67
N PRO A 6 0.19 35.41 -5.36
CA PRO A 6 -0.17 34.63 -6.53
C PRO A 6 -0.78 33.30 -6.09
N GLY A 7 -1.95 33.02 -6.65
CA GLY A 7 -2.72 31.80 -6.44
C GLY A 7 -1.98 30.56 -6.96
N ALA A 8 -2.19 29.45 -6.26
CA ALA A 8 -1.80 28.13 -6.72
C ALA A 8 -2.70 27.75 -7.90
N GLU A 9 -2.13 27.77 -9.11
CA GLU A 9 -2.77 27.26 -10.30
C GLU A 9 -2.84 25.73 -10.24
N GLY A 10 -4.05 25.21 -10.38
CA GLY A 10 -4.32 23.79 -10.54
C GLY A 10 -3.81 23.28 -11.87
N GLY A 11 -3.01 22.23 -11.84
CA GLY A 11 -2.67 21.42 -12.99
C GLY A 11 -3.64 20.26 -13.12
N SER A 12 -4.66 20.41 -13.96
CA SER A 12 -5.43 19.29 -14.53
C SER A 12 -4.94 19.00 -15.95
N GLY A 13 -4.72 17.72 -16.26
CA GLY A 13 -5.06 17.16 -17.56
C GLY A 13 -3.95 16.52 -18.41
N GLY A 14 -4.20 15.27 -18.84
CA GLY A 14 -3.60 14.61 -20.00
C GLY A 14 -3.00 13.25 -19.66
N GLY A 15 -3.42 12.10 -20.19
CA GLY A 15 -4.39 11.77 -21.21
C GLY A 15 -4.58 10.24 -21.18
N ALA A 16 -5.74 9.77 -21.62
CA ALA A 16 -6.09 8.36 -21.67
C ALA A 16 -5.29 7.64 -22.78
N ASP A 17 -4.21 6.97 -22.39
CA ASP A 17 -3.65 5.83 -23.11
C ASP A 17 -3.79 4.60 -22.19
N GLY A 18 -4.12 3.44 -22.75
CA GLY A 18 -4.36 2.18 -22.03
C GLY A 18 -3.15 1.59 -21.30
N THR A 19 -2.15 2.40 -20.98
CA THR A 19 -0.96 2.11 -20.20
C THR A 19 -1.18 2.60 -18.77
N GLY A 20 -1.00 1.71 -17.79
CA GLY A 20 -1.15 2.05 -16.37
C GLY A 20 -0.27 3.22 -15.90
N SER A 21 -0.63 3.81 -14.76
CA SER A 21 0.07 4.97 -14.19
C SER A 21 1.23 4.53 -13.30
N ASP A 22 2.44 5.03 -13.56
CA ASP A 22 3.58 4.89 -12.67
C ASP A 22 3.43 5.83 -11.47
N ILE A 23 3.39 5.25 -10.27
CA ILE A 23 3.25 5.97 -9.01
C ILE A 23 4.57 5.88 -8.25
N GLY A 24 5.14 7.03 -7.89
CA GLY A 24 6.21 7.15 -6.91
C GLY A 24 5.68 7.77 -5.63
N TRP A 25 6.09 7.26 -4.47
CA TRP A 25 5.66 7.78 -3.17
C TRP A 25 6.83 7.96 -2.21
N ALA A 26 6.94 9.17 -1.65
CA ALA A 26 7.89 9.58 -0.61
C ALA A 26 9.34 9.11 -0.85
N ASP A 27 9.77 9.09 -2.11
CA ASP A 27 11.08 8.58 -2.54
C ASP A 27 11.45 7.21 -1.94
N THR A 28 10.43 6.38 -1.68
CA THR A 28 10.57 5.10 -0.97
C THR A 28 9.99 3.93 -1.77
N VAL A 29 8.92 4.14 -2.53
CA VAL A 29 8.33 3.07 -3.35
C VAL A 29 7.88 3.58 -4.71
N ARG A 30 8.04 2.74 -5.73
CA ARG A 30 7.49 2.91 -7.06
C ARG A 30 6.68 1.68 -7.45
N PHE A 31 5.48 1.88 -7.98
CA PHE A 31 4.61 0.81 -8.46
C PHE A 31 3.72 1.31 -9.58
N ARG A 32 3.09 0.40 -10.32
CA ARG A 32 2.23 0.74 -11.46
C ARG A 32 0.80 0.30 -11.21
N LEU A 33 -0.14 1.23 -11.22
CA LEU A 33 -1.57 0.93 -11.16
C LEU A 33 -2.20 0.84 -12.55
N PRO A 34 -3.29 0.08 -12.72
CA PRO A 34 -4.10 0.13 -13.93
C PRO A 34 -4.56 1.57 -14.23
N PRO A 35 -4.86 1.90 -15.51
CA PRO A 35 -5.35 3.23 -15.86
C PRO A 35 -6.71 3.52 -15.21
N GLY A 36 -7.01 4.81 -15.02
CA GLY A 36 -8.30 5.27 -14.51
C GLY A 36 -8.45 5.32 -12.99
N TRP A 37 -7.42 4.93 -12.24
CA TRP A 37 -7.39 5.10 -10.79
C TRP A 37 -7.22 6.59 -10.44
N ALA A 38 -8.09 7.09 -9.56
CA ALA A 38 -7.93 8.43 -8.99
C ALA A 38 -6.89 8.38 -7.88
N VAL A 39 -6.00 9.36 -7.85
CA VAL A 39 -4.91 9.49 -6.87
C VAL A 39 -5.17 10.73 -6.03
N ASP A 40 -5.08 10.59 -4.71
CA ASP A 40 -5.25 11.68 -3.76
C ASP A 40 -4.34 11.48 -2.54
N VAL A 41 -4.14 12.52 -1.75
CA VAL A 41 -3.34 12.49 -0.52
C VAL A 41 -4.24 12.86 0.66
N GLU A 42 -4.40 11.92 1.58
CA GLU A 42 -5.10 12.16 2.84
C GLU A 42 -4.08 12.40 3.96
N GLU A 43 -4.45 13.16 4.99
CA GLU A 43 -3.68 13.25 6.23
C GLU A 43 -4.32 12.34 7.27
N HIS A 44 -3.53 11.44 7.87
CA HIS A 44 -3.96 10.58 8.96
C HIS A 44 -2.96 10.66 10.11
N GLU A 45 -3.42 11.08 11.29
CA GLU A 45 -2.56 11.28 12.48
C GLU A 45 -1.32 12.16 12.21
N GLY A 46 -1.46 13.17 11.34
CA GLY A 46 -0.37 14.07 10.94
C GLY A 46 0.63 13.46 9.96
N GLN A 47 0.34 12.28 9.39
CA GLN A 47 1.15 11.63 8.38
C GLN A 47 0.43 11.62 7.01
N PRO A 48 1.17 11.86 5.91
CA PRO A 48 0.59 11.76 4.57
C PRO A 48 0.33 10.30 4.19
N VAL A 49 -0.89 10.03 3.75
CA VAL A 49 -1.34 8.73 3.27
C VAL A 49 -1.72 8.86 1.81
N GLY A 50 -1.06 8.08 0.94
CA GLY A 50 -1.44 7.98 -0.46
C GLY A 50 -2.74 7.22 -0.57
N THR A 51 -3.74 7.77 -1.24
CA THR A 51 -5.04 7.11 -1.45
C THR A 51 -5.35 6.96 -2.92
N PHE A 52 -5.74 5.76 -3.31
CA PHE A 52 -6.01 5.41 -4.69
C PHE A 52 -7.39 4.76 -4.79
N ARG A 53 -8.25 5.33 -5.63
CA ARG A 53 -9.63 4.86 -5.81
C ARG A 53 -9.78 4.27 -7.22
N PRO A 54 -10.25 3.02 -7.36
CA PRO A 54 -10.48 2.45 -8.67
C PRO A 54 -11.63 3.19 -9.39
N PRO A 55 -11.67 3.14 -10.74
CA PRO A 55 -12.78 3.70 -11.49
C PRO A 55 -14.07 2.89 -11.22
N PRO A 56 -15.26 3.53 -11.25
CA PRO A 56 -16.54 2.81 -11.17
C PRO A 56 -16.65 1.71 -12.24
N PRO A 57 -17.34 0.58 -11.95
CA PRO A 57 -18.16 0.31 -10.77
C PRO A 57 -17.40 -0.29 -9.57
N ALA A 58 -16.07 -0.44 -9.67
CA ALA A 58 -15.29 -1.02 -8.58
C ALA A 58 -15.33 -0.14 -7.33
N ALA A 59 -15.38 -0.79 -6.16
CA ALA A 59 -15.43 -0.12 -4.86
C ALA A 59 -14.13 -0.31 -4.08
N GLY A 60 -13.98 0.42 -2.98
CA GLY A 60 -12.83 0.32 -2.08
C GLY A 60 -11.82 1.44 -2.28
N VAL A 61 -10.81 1.46 -1.41
CA VAL A 61 -9.74 2.46 -1.41
C VAL A 61 -8.43 1.75 -1.08
N LEU A 62 -7.44 1.88 -1.96
CA LEU A 62 -6.07 1.49 -1.67
C LEU A 62 -5.40 2.63 -0.91
N ARG A 63 -4.81 2.33 0.23
CA ARG A 63 -4.01 3.28 1.00
C ARG A 63 -2.56 2.84 1.03
N LEU A 64 -1.66 3.81 1.04
CA LEU A 64 -0.21 3.61 1.07
C LEU A 64 0.40 4.52 2.14
N VAL A 65 1.20 3.91 3.00
CA VAL A 65 2.16 4.61 3.85
C VAL A 65 3.54 4.00 3.69
N THR A 66 4.58 4.79 3.92
CA THR A 66 5.97 4.38 3.81
C THR A 66 6.73 4.77 5.05
N ASP A 67 7.75 3.99 5.38
CA ASP A 67 8.62 4.28 6.52
C ASP A 67 10.06 3.83 6.22
N ARG A 68 11.02 4.39 6.96
CA ARG A 68 12.43 3.99 6.95
C ARG A 68 12.88 3.73 8.38
N VAL A 69 13.35 2.51 8.63
CA VAL A 69 13.69 2.04 9.98
C VAL A 69 15.16 1.70 10.05
N VAL A 70 15.87 2.36 10.96
CA VAL A 70 17.25 2.00 11.31
C VAL A 70 17.24 0.69 12.11
N PRO A 71 17.95 -0.37 11.68
CA PRO A 71 18.01 -1.62 12.42
C PRO A 71 18.57 -1.47 13.82
N ARG A 72 18.01 -2.19 14.80
CA ARG A 72 18.61 -2.27 16.13
C ARG A 72 19.88 -3.12 16.12
N PRO A 73 20.87 -2.88 16.99
CA PRO A 73 22.12 -3.63 17.01
C PRO A 73 21.95 -5.16 17.16
N ASP A 74 20.88 -5.60 17.83
CA ASP A 74 20.56 -7.00 18.12
C ASP A 74 19.55 -7.63 17.15
N SER A 75 19.05 -6.87 16.17
CA SER A 75 18.00 -7.32 15.23
C SER A 75 18.49 -8.28 14.13
N GLY A 76 19.80 -8.54 14.05
CA GLY A 76 20.38 -9.25 12.90
C GLY A 76 20.51 -8.37 11.64
N GLY A 77 20.60 -7.05 11.82
CA GLY A 77 20.73 -6.07 10.74
C GLY A 77 19.41 -5.81 10.00
N VAL A 78 19.51 -5.22 8.81
CA VAL A 78 18.34 -4.84 7.99
C VAL A 78 17.46 -6.05 7.66
N ALA A 79 18.07 -7.18 7.26
CA ALA A 79 17.34 -8.39 6.91
C ALA A 79 16.52 -8.95 8.09
N GLY A 80 17.10 -8.97 9.29
CA GLY A 80 16.39 -9.42 10.48
C GLY A 80 15.28 -8.45 10.91
N THR A 81 15.53 -7.14 10.81
CA THR A 81 14.50 -6.09 11.03
C THR A 81 13.33 -6.23 10.06
N LEU A 82 13.58 -6.37 8.75
CA LEU A 82 12.54 -6.57 7.73
C LEU A 82 11.73 -7.83 8.00
N ARG A 83 12.40 -8.93 8.37
CA ARG A 83 11.72 -10.19 8.70
C ARG A 83 10.84 -10.05 9.94
N GLU A 84 11.32 -9.38 10.98
CA GLU A 84 10.56 -9.10 12.20
C GLU A 84 9.32 -8.24 11.89
N MET A 85 9.48 -7.18 11.11
CA MET A 85 8.38 -6.32 10.65
C MET A 85 7.33 -7.13 9.88
N ALA A 86 7.77 -7.92 8.90
CA ALA A 86 6.89 -8.78 8.10
C ALA A 86 6.10 -9.79 8.95
N VAL A 87 6.76 -10.45 9.91
CA VAL A 87 6.09 -11.41 10.80
C VAL A 87 5.10 -10.72 11.73
N ARG A 88 5.41 -9.53 12.25
CA ARG A 88 4.47 -8.75 13.06
C ARG A 88 3.30 -8.23 12.24
N PHE A 89 3.57 -7.82 11.00
CA PHE A 89 2.58 -7.29 10.08
C PHE A 89 1.46 -8.29 9.77
N VAL A 90 1.80 -9.57 9.56
CA VAL A 90 0.79 -10.62 9.33
C VAL A 90 0.03 -11.05 10.58
N ARG A 91 0.30 -10.43 11.73
CA ARG A 91 -0.41 -10.61 13.01
C ARG A 91 -0.71 -12.09 13.32
N PRO A 92 0.30 -12.95 13.50
CA PRO A 92 0.11 -14.40 13.58
C PRO A 92 -0.86 -14.84 14.69
N GLN A 93 -0.98 -14.03 15.74
CA GLN A 93 -1.82 -14.30 16.91
C GLN A 93 -3.22 -13.65 16.84
N ASP A 94 -3.50 -12.82 15.84
CA ASP A 94 -4.82 -12.18 15.70
C ASP A 94 -5.78 -13.16 14.99
N PRO A 95 -6.85 -13.63 15.66
CA PRO A 95 -7.78 -14.59 15.06
C PRO A 95 -8.61 -13.99 13.91
N ARG A 96 -8.61 -12.66 13.76
CA ARG A 96 -9.25 -11.97 12.62
C ARG A 96 -8.41 -12.04 11.36
N ALA A 97 -7.11 -12.27 11.49
CA ALA A 97 -6.21 -12.44 10.36
C ALA A 97 -6.41 -13.84 9.77
N GLY A 98 -6.88 -13.89 8.53
CA GLY A 98 -7.05 -15.10 7.75
C GLY A 98 -5.77 -15.47 7.01
N ASP A 99 -5.90 -15.57 5.69
CA ASP A 99 -4.82 -15.89 4.76
C ASP A 99 -3.63 -14.96 4.98
N ARG A 100 -2.44 -15.57 5.10
CA ARG A 100 -1.22 -14.85 5.43
C ARG A 100 0.00 -15.52 4.84
N SER A 101 0.94 -14.73 4.34
CA SER A 101 2.25 -15.23 3.95
C SER A 101 3.34 -14.20 4.19
N VAL A 102 4.57 -14.70 4.34
CA VAL A 102 5.79 -13.89 4.34
C VAL A 102 6.77 -14.58 3.40
N GLU A 103 7.15 -13.88 2.34
CA GLU A 103 7.95 -14.39 1.24
C GLU A 103 9.19 -13.51 1.07
N SER A 104 10.31 -14.14 0.73
CA SER A 104 11.52 -13.44 0.28
C SER A 104 11.52 -13.38 -1.24
N ARG A 105 11.88 -12.22 -1.80
CA ARG A 105 12.07 -12.01 -3.23
C ARG A 105 13.52 -12.25 -3.63
N ALA A 106 13.73 -12.52 -4.93
CA ALA A 106 15.06 -12.78 -5.48
C ALA A 106 16.00 -11.57 -5.41
N ASP A 107 15.44 -10.35 -5.36
CA ASP A 107 16.16 -9.08 -5.20
C ASP A 107 16.49 -8.75 -3.73
N GLY A 108 16.23 -9.67 -2.81
CA GLY A 108 16.46 -9.49 -1.37
C GLY A 108 15.34 -8.75 -0.63
N ALA A 109 14.31 -8.28 -1.33
CA ALA A 109 13.14 -7.69 -0.68
C ALA A 109 12.32 -8.75 0.07
N VAL A 110 11.54 -8.31 1.04
CA VAL A 110 10.56 -9.12 1.75
C VAL A 110 9.17 -8.61 1.40
N ILE A 111 8.26 -9.52 1.08
CA ILE A 111 6.83 -9.22 0.97
C ILE A 111 6.06 -10.00 2.02
N ALA A 112 5.11 -9.34 2.66
CA ALA A 112 4.18 -9.94 3.59
C ALA A 112 2.77 -9.55 3.19
N GLN A 113 1.84 -10.50 3.27
CA GLN A 113 0.43 -10.28 2.99
C GLN A 113 -0.42 -10.87 4.09
N ALA A 114 -1.52 -10.20 4.38
CA ALA A 114 -2.54 -10.69 5.29
C ALA A 114 -3.92 -10.19 4.85
N MET A 115 -4.94 -11.01 5.06
CA MET A 115 -6.33 -10.58 4.98
C MET A 115 -6.93 -10.56 6.39
N MET A 116 -7.64 -9.49 6.73
CA MET A 116 -8.32 -9.33 8.01
C MET A 116 -9.81 -9.12 7.80
N ARG A 117 -10.63 -9.86 8.55
CA ARG A 117 -12.08 -9.60 8.61
C ARG A 117 -12.42 -8.81 9.85
N THR A 118 -13.10 -7.69 9.68
CA THR A 118 -13.47 -6.78 10.77
C THR A 118 -14.97 -6.51 10.77
N LEU A 119 -15.47 -6.06 11.91
CA LEU A 119 -16.80 -5.50 12.06
C LEU A 119 -16.62 -4.06 12.54
N GLU A 120 -16.85 -3.09 11.65
CA GLU A 120 -16.68 -1.67 11.92
C GLU A 120 -18.05 -0.98 11.79
N ASP A 121 -18.48 -0.28 12.85
CA ASP A 121 -19.80 0.35 12.92
C ASP A 121 -20.98 -0.57 12.53
N GLY A 122 -20.87 -1.86 12.88
CA GLY A 122 -21.87 -2.89 12.57
C GLY A 122 -21.86 -3.39 11.12
N ARG A 123 -20.89 -2.97 10.31
CA ARG A 123 -20.68 -3.42 8.94
C ARG A 123 -19.49 -4.36 8.88
N ALA A 124 -19.67 -5.50 8.22
CA ALA A 124 -18.57 -6.41 7.95
C ALA A 124 -17.67 -5.80 6.86
N GLU A 125 -16.37 -5.81 7.09
CA GLU A 125 -15.36 -5.41 6.12
C GLU A 125 -14.26 -6.45 6.00
N THR A 126 -13.68 -6.53 4.80
CA THR A 126 -12.50 -7.33 4.52
C THR A 126 -11.36 -6.39 4.13
N HIS A 127 -10.27 -6.46 4.87
CA HIS A 127 -9.08 -5.64 4.71
C HIS A 127 -7.95 -6.50 4.15
N TYR A 128 -7.49 -6.20 2.95
CA TYR A 128 -6.32 -6.83 2.34
C TYR A 128 -5.11 -5.96 2.61
N LEU A 129 -4.05 -6.56 3.15
CA LEU A 129 -2.88 -5.86 3.65
C LEU A 129 -1.65 -6.42 2.96
N TRP A 130 -0.78 -5.52 2.49
CA TRP A 130 0.54 -5.88 1.98
C TRP A 130 1.61 -5.02 2.63
N LEU A 131 2.77 -5.62 2.86
CA LEU A 131 3.99 -4.91 3.25
C LEU A 131 5.11 -5.38 2.35
N ILE A 132 5.83 -4.43 1.76
CA ILE A 132 7.06 -4.69 1.02
C ILE A 132 8.16 -3.91 1.69
N GLY A 133 9.32 -4.54 1.88
CA GLY A 133 10.49 -3.84 2.34
C GLY A 133 11.77 -4.37 1.74
N ALA A 134 12.76 -3.48 1.64
CA ALA A 134 14.09 -3.81 1.15
C ALA A 134 15.15 -3.01 1.91
N ASP A 135 16.39 -3.49 1.83
CA ASP A 135 17.55 -2.78 2.35
C ASP A 135 17.92 -1.62 1.43
N ARG A 136 17.93 -0.41 1.97
CA ARG A 136 18.33 0.81 1.26
C ARG A 136 19.19 1.68 2.16
N SER A 137 20.48 1.73 1.85
CA SER A 137 21.47 2.55 2.57
C SER A 137 21.55 2.20 4.06
N ASP A 138 21.59 0.89 4.38
CA ASP A 138 21.62 0.34 5.75
C ASP A 138 20.33 0.56 6.57
N ASP A 139 19.29 1.13 5.95
CA ASP A 139 17.95 1.24 6.53
C ASP A 139 17.00 0.20 5.92
N ALA A 140 16.05 -0.25 6.74
CA ALA A 140 14.88 -0.98 6.26
C ALA A 140 13.86 0.01 5.69
N ALA A 141 13.83 0.17 4.37
CA ALA A 141 12.80 0.95 3.68
C ALA A 141 11.56 0.06 3.45
N VAL A 142 10.39 0.54 3.85
CA VAL A 142 9.13 -0.22 3.76
C VAL A 142 7.99 0.59 3.16
N ALA A 143 7.11 -0.11 2.47
CA ALA A 143 5.81 0.38 2.00
C ALA A 143 4.71 -0.55 2.49
N MET A 144 3.71 0.01 3.15
CA MET A 144 2.53 -0.71 3.63
C MET A 144 1.32 -0.27 2.84
N PHE A 145 0.62 -1.24 2.27
CA PHE A 145 -0.60 -1.04 1.51
C PHE A 145 -1.78 -1.67 2.26
N SER A 146 -2.93 -1.01 2.22
CA SER A 146 -4.19 -1.60 2.66
C SER A 146 -5.30 -1.33 1.66
N PHE A 147 -6.17 -2.31 1.44
CA PHE A 147 -7.36 -2.18 0.62
C PHE A 147 -8.57 -2.71 1.39
N ALA A 148 -9.55 -1.85 1.62
CA ALA A 148 -10.76 -2.21 2.36
C ALA A 148 -11.95 -2.39 1.41
N LEU A 149 -12.67 -3.48 1.58
CA LEU A 149 -13.92 -3.79 0.88
C LEU A 149 -15.05 -4.07 1.87
N PRO A 150 -16.29 -3.66 1.57
CA PRO A 150 -17.46 -4.18 2.26
C PRO A 150 -17.50 -5.70 2.16
N GLY A 151 -17.78 -6.40 3.26
CA GLY A 151 -17.77 -7.86 3.31
C GLY A 151 -18.79 -8.53 2.37
N LEU A 152 -19.85 -7.80 1.98
CA LEU A 152 -20.83 -8.25 0.98
C LEU A 152 -20.25 -8.33 -0.45
N MET A 153 -19.13 -7.65 -0.71
CA MET A 153 -18.45 -7.62 -2.00
C MET A 153 -17.23 -8.55 -2.04
N ASP A 154 -16.83 -9.13 -0.90
CA ASP A 154 -15.76 -10.13 -0.84
C ASP A 154 -16.21 -11.40 -1.59
N GLY A 155 -15.36 -11.87 -2.51
CA GLY A 155 -15.65 -13.01 -3.40
C GLY A 155 -16.46 -12.67 -4.66
N ASP A 156 -16.85 -11.41 -4.87
CA ASP A 156 -17.37 -10.96 -6.17
C ASP A 156 -16.27 -11.04 -7.24
N GLU A 157 -16.60 -11.53 -8.44
CA GLU A 157 -15.62 -11.77 -9.51
C GLU A 157 -14.90 -10.47 -9.93
N SER A 158 -15.61 -9.35 -9.99
CA SER A 158 -15.01 -8.06 -10.38
C SER A 158 -14.07 -7.53 -9.29
N CYS A 159 -14.40 -7.75 -8.02
CA CYS A 159 -13.52 -7.45 -6.90
C CYS A 159 -12.29 -8.35 -6.88
N ALA A 160 -12.46 -9.64 -7.13
CA ALA A 160 -11.36 -10.61 -7.17
C ALA A 160 -10.37 -10.29 -8.30
N GLU A 161 -10.86 -9.94 -9.49
CA GLU A 161 -10.01 -9.53 -10.62
C GLU A 161 -9.22 -8.25 -10.29
N MET A 162 -9.88 -7.25 -9.70
CA MET A 162 -9.21 -6.03 -9.26
C MET A 162 -8.16 -6.30 -8.18
N LEU A 163 -8.48 -7.12 -7.18
CA LEU A 163 -7.54 -7.52 -6.12
C LEU A 163 -6.33 -8.24 -6.70
N GLY A 164 -6.52 -9.11 -7.69
CA GLY A 164 -5.41 -9.75 -8.41
C GLY A 164 -4.49 -8.73 -9.08
N ARG A 165 -5.06 -7.71 -9.73
CA ARG A 165 -4.26 -6.62 -10.34
C ARG A 165 -3.53 -5.77 -9.30
N ILE A 166 -4.13 -5.52 -8.15
CA ILE A 166 -3.48 -4.81 -7.03
C ILE A 166 -2.34 -5.65 -6.45
N ASP A 167 -2.57 -6.94 -6.21
CA ASP A 167 -1.57 -7.87 -5.72
C ASP A 167 -0.38 -7.95 -6.69
N ASP A 168 -0.64 -8.09 -7.99
CA ASP A 168 0.40 -8.08 -9.02
C ASP A 168 1.17 -6.76 -9.04
N ALA A 169 0.49 -5.62 -8.97
CA ALA A 169 1.12 -4.29 -8.94
C ALA A 169 2.05 -4.14 -7.72
N ILE A 170 1.58 -4.57 -6.55
CA ILE A 170 2.33 -4.52 -5.30
C ILE A 170 3.50 -5.49 -5.36
N ARG A 171 3.30 -6.75 -5.75
CA ARG A 171 4.37 -7.75 -5.90
C ARG A 171 5.51 -7.30 -6.81
N ASN A 172 5.20 -6.50 -7.84
CA ASN A 172 6.18 -5.93 -8.76
C ASN A 172 6.67 -4.52 -8.37
N ALA A 173 6.24 -3.99 -7.22
CA ALA A 173 6.72 -2.71 -6.73
C ALA A 173 8.22 -2.74 -6.43
N GLU A 174 8.83 -1.58 -6.61
CA GLU A 174 10.25 -1.33 -6.37
C GLU A 174 10.40 -0.43 -5.15
N ILE A 175 11.19 -0.87 -4.18
CA ILE A 175 11.61 -0.03 -3.04
C ILE A 175 12.86 0.75 -3.44
N LEU A 176 12.86 2.06 -3.20
CA LEU A 176 13.86 3.03 -3.67
C LEU A 176 14.93 3.37 -2.63
#